data_AF-A0A6M7UMJ9-F1
#
_entry.id   AF-A0A6M7UMJ9-F1
#
_cell.length_a   1.000
_cell.length_b   1.000
_cell.length_c   1.000
_cell.angle_alpha   90.00
_cell.angle_beta   90.00
_cell.angle_gamma   90.00
#
_symmetry.space_group_name_H-M   'P 1'
#
loop_
_entity.id
_entity.type
_entity.pdbx_description
1 polymer ?
#
loop_
_entity_poly.entity_id
_entity_poly.type
_entity_poly.pdbx_seq_one_letter_code
_entity_poly.pdbx_strand_id
1 'polypeptide(L)' 'MFDDNERLARQEALWLIKEFGAEAPLYAAMKAEKAIEQKDFGRCARWRRILEILADARSTKSAVSKY' A
#
# COMPACT_ATOMS: atom_id res chain seq x y z
N MET A 1 8.93 -7.83 -16.00
CA MET A 1 9.15 -6.81 -14.95
C MET A 1 7.83 -6.23 -14.41
N PHE A 2 6.80 -7.06 -14.19
CA PHE A 2 5.67 -6.72 -13.30
C PHE A 2 5.94 -7.24 -11.87
N ASP A 3 6.65 -8.37 -11.77
CA ASP A 3 7.09 -8.99 -10.52
C ASP A 3 7.91 -8.07 -9.60
N ASP A 4 8.83 -7.27 -10.14
CA ASP A 4 9.65 -6.39 -9.30
C ASP A 4 8.81 -5.29 -8.65
N ASN A 5 7.84 -4.72 -9.37
CA ASN A 5 6.93 -3.72 -8.79
C ASN A 5 5.97 -4.34 -7.77
N GLU A 6 5.49 -5.55 -8.02
CA GLU A 6 4.68 -6.33 -7.07
C GLU A 6 5.46 -6.63 -5.79
N ARG A 7 6.70 -7.11 -5.92
CA ARG A 7 7.58 -7.44 -4.79
C ARG A 7 7.94 -6.19 -3.99
N LEU A 8 8.31 -5.10 -4.66
CA LEU A 8 8.60 -3.82 -4.02
C LEU A 8 7.37 -3.25 -3.32
N ALA A 9 6.18 -3.32 -3.94
CA ALA A 9 4.93 -2.89 -3.32
C ALA A 9 4.61 -3.69 -2.04
N ARG A 10 4.83 -5.01 -2.04
CA ARG A 10 4.66 -5.83 -0.82
C ARG A 10 5.65 -5.45 0.27
N GLN A 11 6.92 -5.25 -0.07
CA GLN A 11 7.93 -4.83 0.90
C GLN A 11 7.63 -3.44 1.48
N GLU A 12 7.26 -2.47 0.64
CA GLU A 12 6.84 -1.14 1.10
C GLU A 12 5.58 -1.24 1.97
N ALA A 13 4.57 -2.02 1.59
CA ALA A 13 3.36 -2.21 2.38
C ALA A 13 3.66 -2.78 3.78
N LEU A 14 4.52 -3.80 3.86
CA LEU A 14 4.95 -4.40 5.13
C LEU A 14 5.75 -3.40 5.98
N TRP A 15 6.64 -2.64 5.36
CA TRP A 15 7.37 -1.58 6.04
C TRP A 15 6.43 -0.51 6.59
N LEU A 16 5.43 -0.08 5.81
CA LEU A 16 4.44 0.89 6.25
C LEU A 16 3.59 0.38 7.41
N ILE A 17 3.17 -0.89 7.40
CA ILE A 17 2.45 -1.49 8.53
C ILE A 17 3.32 -1.46 9.79
N LYS A 18 4.62 -1.73 9.67
CA LYS A 18 5.54 -1.71 10.81
C LYS A 18 5.74 -0.29 11.36
N GLU A 19 5.89 0.70 10.47
CA GLU A 19 6.24 2.07 10.84
C GLU A 19 5.01 2.89 11.27
N PHE A 20 3.90 2.77 10.53
CA PHE A 20 2.70 3.61 10.69
C PHE A 20 1.47 2.85 11.21
N GLY A 21 1.51 1.51 11.27
CA GLY A 21 0.41 0.72 11.81
C GLY A 21 -0.94 0.99 11.12
N ALA A 22 -1.89 1.54 11.88
CA ALA A 22 -3.23 1.86 11.39
C ALA A 22 -3.25 3.00 10.34
N GLU A 23 -2.24 3.88 10.36
CA GLU A 23 -2.10 5.03 9.48
C GLU A 23 -1.38 4.70 8.15
N ALA A 24 -0.83 3.50 8.02
CA ALA A 24 -0.15 3.04 6.80
C ALA A 24 -0.94 3.32 5.51
N PRO A 25 -2.27 3.12 5.46
CA PRO A 25 -3.02 3.35 4.23
C PRO A 25 -3.29 4.84 3.96
N LEU A 26 -3.37 5.66 5.00
CA LEU A 26 -3.45 7.12 4.84
C LEU A 26 -2.15 7.65 4.23
N TYR A 27 -1.00 7.20 4.75
CA TYR A 27 0.31 7.56 4.19
C TYR A 27 0.41 7.16 2.71
N ALA A 28 0.03 5.92 2.37
CA ALA A 28 0.07 5.44 1.00
C ALA A 28 -0.85 6.25 0.06
N ALA A 29 -2.03 6.65 0.53
CA ALA A 29 -2.95 7.51 -0.24
C ALA A 29 -2.35 8.88 -0.54
N MET A 30 -1.78 9.56 0.46
CA MET A 30 -1.12 10.86 0.28
C MET A 30 0.01 10.80 -0.75
N LYS A 31 0.79 9.71 -0.73
CA LYS A 31 1.89 9.52 -1.68
C LYS A 31 1.40 9.23 -3.10
N ALA A 32 0.27 8.54 -3.24
CA ALA A 32 -0.40 8.36 -4.53
C ALA A 32 -0.88 9.70 -5.09
N GLU A 33 -1.56 10.51 -4.28
CA GLU A 33 -2.04 11.84 -4.66
C GLU A 33 -0.88 12.73 -5.11
N LYS A 34 0.20 12.78 -4.33
CA LYS A 34 1.40 13.54 -4.70
C LYS A 34 2.07 13.05 -5.99
N ALA A 35 1.95 11.76 -6.32
CA ALA A 35 2.44 11.22 -7.59
C ALA A 35 1.57 11.65 -8.78
N ILE A 36 0.24 11.75 -8.58
CA ILE A 36 -0.70 12.28 -9.58
C ILE A 36 -0.38 13.76 -9.87
N GLU A 37 -0.16 14.56 -8.84
CA GLU A 37 0.22 15.98 -8.98
C GLU A 37 1.51 16.14 -9.81
N GLN A 38 2.48 15.25 -9.60
CA GLN A 38 3.74 15.22 -10.35
C GLN A 38 3.62 14.57 -11.74
N LYS A 39 2.43 14.06 -12.11
CA LYS A 39 2.19 13.28 -13.34
C LYS A 39 3.08 12.03 -13.45
N ASP A 40 3.54 11.50 -12.32
CA ASP A 40 4.31 10.26 -12.24
C ASP A 40 3.36 9.07 -12.07
N PHE A 41 2.82 8.62 -13.20
CA PHE A 41 1.85 7.51 -13.22
C PHE A 41 2.47 6.17 -12.83
N GLY A 42 3.78 5.98 -13.03
CA GLY A 42 4.48 4.77 -12.61
C GLY A 42 4.53 4.66 -11.09
N ARG A 43 4.89 5.75 -10.42
CA ARG A 43 4.87 5.83 -8.95
C ARG A 43 3.44 5.78 -8.41
N CYS A 44 2.47 6.41 -9.08
CA CYS A 44 1.06 6.31 -8.72
C CYS A 44 0.55 4.87 -8.77
N ALA A 45 0.88 4.12 -9.83
CA ALA A 45 0.49 2.71 -9.97
C ALA A 45 1.07 1.85 -8.85
N ARG A 46 2.32 2.12 -8.43
CA ARG A 46 2.94 1.43 -7.28
C ARG A 46 2.22 1.73 -5.97
N TRP A 47 1.91 3.00 -5.68
CA TRP A 47 1.16 3.38 -4.48
C TRP A 47 -0.26 2.82 -4.46
N ARG A 48 -0.91 2.74 -5.62
CA ARG A 48 -2.20 2.05 -5.75
C ARG A 48 -2.08 0.56 -5.38
N ARG A 49 -1.03 -0.12 -5.84
CA ARG A 49 -0.82 -1.53 -5.50
C ARG A 49 -0.53 -1.74 -4.00
N ILE A 50 0.22 -0.83 -3.38
CA ILE A 50 0.45 -0.82 -1.93
C ILE A 50 -0.87 -0.68 -1.18
N LEU A 51 -1.75 0.24 -1.58
CA LEU A 51 -3.07 0.42 -0.97
C LEU A 51 -3.92 -0.85 -1.04
N GLU A 52 -3.92 -1.54 -2.18
CA GLU A 52 -4.63 -2.83 -2.34
C GLU A 52 -4.11 -3.88 -1.36
N ILE A 53 -2.79 -4.01 -1.20
CA ILE A 53 -2.16 -4.96 -0.26
C ILE A 53 -2.53 -4.60 1.19
N LEU A 54 -2.48 -3.31 1.54
CA LEU A 54 -2.84 -2.86 2.88
C LEU A 54 -4.32 -3.09 3.20
N ALA A 55 -5.21 -2.96 2.21
CA ALA A 55 -6.63 -3.26 2.36
C ALA A 55 -6.87 -4.76 2.57
N ASP A 56 -6.19 -5.62 1.81
CA ASP A 56 -6.27 -7.08 1.94
C ASP A 56 -5.69 -7.60 3.27
N ALA A 57 -4.61 -6.98 3.75
CA ALA A 57 -4.05 -7.27 5.07
C ALA A 57 -5.01 -6.88 6.22
N ARG A 58 -5.85 -5.85 6.02
CA ARG A 58 -6.88 -5.47 7.00
C ARG A 58 -8.10 -6.36 6.94
N SER A 59 -8.52 -6.81 5.76
CA SER A 59 -9.66 -7.73 5.60
C SER A 59 -9.36 -9.09 6.25
N THR A 60 -8.14 -9.61 6.06
CA THR A 60 -7.68 -10.87 6.67
C THR A 60 -7.58 -10.78 8.20
N LYS A 61 -7.06 -9.68 8.77
CA LYS A 61 -7.10 -9.47 10.23
C LYS A 61 -8.52 -9.30 10.78
N SER A 62 -9.41 -8.65 10.04
CA SER A 62 -10.81 -8.46 10.46
C SER A 62 -11.61 -9.77 10.43
N ALA A 63 -11.23 -10.72 9.57
CA ALA A 63 -11.83 -12.06 9.52
C ALA A 63 -11.38 -12.96 10.67
N VAL A 64 -10.13 -12.83 11.15
CA VAL A 64 -9.60 -13.58 12.29
C VAL A 64 -10.16 -13.10 13.64
N SER A 65 -10.56 -11.84 13.75
CA SER A 65 -11.11 -11.28 15.00
C SER A 65 -12.58 -11.64 15.29
N LYS A 66 -13.20 -12.54 14.50
CA LYS A 66 -14.62 -12.92 14.63
C LYS A 66 -14.86 -14.32 15.24
N TYR A 67 -13.83 -14.98 15.76
CA TYR A 67 -13.96 -16.29 16.42
C TYR A 67 -13.44 -16.24 17.85
#